data_AF-A0A059CC86-F1
#
_entry.id   AF-A0A059CC86-F1
#
_cell.length_a   1.000
_cell.length_b   1.000
_cell.length_c   1.000
_cell.angle_alpha   90.00
_cell.angle_beta   90.00
_cell.angle_gamma   90.00
#
_symmetry.space_group_name_H-M   'P 1'
#
loop_
_entity.id
_entity.type
_entity.pdbx_description
1 polymer ?
#
loop_
_entity_poly.entity_id
_entity_poly.type
_entity_poly.pdbx_seq_one_letter_code
_entity_poly.pdbx_strand_id
1 'polypeptide(L)'
;MGDELALVPRDQGAKEENSYHSTSTITNNQSTLTPKPKNFRWWIRVALYSFFVLSGQSVATLLGRLYYNKGGNSKWLATLVQLVGFPILLFLYFIPSHKDPNDPNYPHIQTNPEAQSHSQSPSLKSLALVYLSLGTIVALNCYLYSIGLMYLPVSTYSLISSSQLAFNAIFSFFLNAQKFTPYITNSLVLLTISSALLVFHSNSEDPKGVSRGKYALGFACTIGASAGYGLLLSLNQLCFRRVIRKETFRAVLDMLVYQSLVSSVIVMVGFFASGEWEHLRAEMDGYELGKVRYVMNLVGTAIAWQVFMIGAVGLIFDVSSLFSNSISAVGLPIVPILAVVFFGERMDGVKVISMILAVWGFVSYVYQHYLEDAELKAQRKSVGLKHKIMHFHNPKLNFTFKKRYQEILNSNPNEYDLRPRN
;
A
#
# COMPACT_ATOMS: atom_id res chain seq x y z
N MET A 1 24.15 69.14 -23.69
CA MET A 1 24.80 70.12 -24.58
C MET A 1 26.26 70.10 -24.18
N GLY A 2 27.06 69.17 -24.67
CA GLY A 2 27.20 68.78 -26.07
C GLY A 2 28.56 69.34 -26.46
N ASP A 3 29.56 68.47 -26.56
CA ASP A 3 30.63 68.58 -27.55
C ASP A 3 31.47 67.29 -27.52
N GLU A 4 31.59 66.72 -28.71
CA GLU A 4 32.17 65.44 -29.06
C GLU A 4 33.39 65.72 -29.96
N LEU A 5 34.47 64.96 -29.74
CA LEU A 5 35.60 64.67 -30.66
C LEU A 5 36.53 65.86 -31.05
N ALA A 6 37.87 65.76 -31.05
CA ALA A 6 38.72 64.67 -31.50
C ALA A 6 40.23 64.92 -31.15
N LEU A 7 41.00 63.81 -31.21
CA LEU A 7 42.43 63.64 -31.56
C LEU A 7 43.56 63.56 -30.49
N VAL A 8 43.91 62.29 -30.13
CA VAL A 8 45.22 61.55 -30.28
C VAL A 8 46.48 62.06 -29.51
N PRO A 9 47.41 61.22 -28.93
CA PRO A 9 47.89 59.88 -29.36
C PRO A 9 48.13 58.76 -28.30
N ARG A 10 48.45 57.56 -28.83
CA ARG A 10 49.16 56.37 -28.24
C ARG A 10 50.31 56.78 -27.29
N ASP A 11 50.72 56.04 -26.25
CA ASP A 11 51.04 54.60 -26.22
C ASP A 11 51.16 54.07 -24.76
N GLN A 12 50.92 52.75 -24.61
CA GLN A 12 51.39 51.75 -23.63
C GLN A 12 51.65 52.06 -22.14
N GLY A 13 51.01 51.26 -21.27
CA GLY A 13 51.43 51.02 -19.88
C GLY A 13 50.30 50.37 -19.06
N ALA A 14 50.45 49.10 -18.72
CA ALA A 14 49.44 48.22 -18.14
C ALA A 14 48.82 48.73 -16.83
N LYS A 15 47.49 48.67 -16.73
CA LYS A 15 46.70 49.02 -15.55
C LYS A 15 46.67 47.86 -14.54
N GLU A 16 47.01 48.19 -13.30
CA GLU A 16 46.62 47.45 -12.11
C GLU A 16 45.09 47.53 -11.95
N GLU A 17 44.41 46.39 -12.05
CA GLU A 17 43.04 46.22 -11.54
C GLU A 17 43.09 45.37 -10.28
N ASN A 18 42.82 46.03 -9.15
CA ASN A 18 42.47 45.39 -7.88
C ASN A 18 41.15 44.62 -8.05
N SER A 19 41.25 43.35 -8.42
CA SER A 19 40.16 42.37 -8.32
C SER A 19 40.08 41.86 -6.89
N TYR A 20 38.96 42.15 -6.24
CA TYR A 20 38.54 41.50 -4.99
C TYR A 20 38.41 40.00 -5.24
N HIS A 21 39.43 39.24 -4.85
CA HIS A 21 39.40 37.79 -4.89
C HIS A 21 38.46 37.29 -3.76
N SER A 22 37.22 36.99 -4.13
CA SER A 22 36.28 36.24 -3.30
C SER A 22 36.93 34.92 -2.90
N THR A 23 37.33 34.80 -1.63
CA THR A 23 37.74 33.53 -1.03
C THR A 23 36.48 32.67 -0.90
N SER A 24 36.20 31.85 -1.91
CA SER A 24 35.20 30.79 -1.82
C SER A 24 35.80 29.66 -0.97
N THR A 25 35.59 29.74 0.34
CA THR A 25 35.73 28.60 1.24
C THR A 25 34.78 27.51 0.76
N ILE A 26 35.28 26.54 0.00
CA ILE A 26 34.55 25.31 -0.31
C ILE A 26 34.49 24.49 0.99
N THR A 27 33.50 24.80 1.82
CA THR A 27 33.04 23.90 2.88
C THR A 27 32.47 22.65 2.20
N ASN A 28 33.28 21.60 2.13
CA ASN A 28 32.84 20.24 1.85
C ASN A 28 31.93 19.77 2.99
N ASN A 29 30.66 20.17 2.97
CA ASN A 29 29.62 19.52 3.76
C ASN A 29 29.25 18.21 3.05
N GLN A 30 30.09 17.20 3.22
CA GLN A 30 29.69 15.82 3.00
C GLN A 30 28.66 15.47 4.07
N SER A 31 27.38 15.65 3.75
CA SER A 31 26.28 15.09 4.53
C SER A 31 26.42 13.57 4.56
N THR A 32 26.90 13.05 5.68
CA THR A 32 26.70 11.66 6.06
C THR A 32 25.23 11.32 5.88
N LEU A 33 24.93 10.35 5.01
CA LEU A 33 23.61 9.71 4.87
C LEU A 33 23.30 8.90 6.15
N THR A 34 23.10 9.58 7.25
CA THR A 34 22.38 9.06 8.40
C THR A 34 20.89 9.15 8.08
N PRO A 35 20.11 8.05 8.15
CA PRO A 35 18.66 8.15 7.98
C PRO A 35 18.13 9.15 9.00
N LYS A 36 17.44 10.21 8.52
CA LYS A 36 16.88 11.20 9.45
C LYS A 36 15.93 10.48 10.41
N PRO A 37 15.97 10.75 11.72
CA PRO A 37 15.02 10.16 12.66
C PRO A 37 13.62 10.50 12.19
N LYS A 38 12.75 9.49 12.08
CA LYS A 38 11.35 9.71 11.69
C LYS A 38 10.69 10.56 12.76
N ASN A 39 10.27 11.76 12.38
CA ASN A 39 9.65 12.72 13.31
C ASN A 39 8.39 12.12 13.96
N PHE A 40 8.11 12.47 15.21
CA PHE A 40 6.93 12.02 15.96
C PHE A 40 5.60 12.19 15.17
N ARG A 41 5.50 13.26 14.37
CA ARG A 41 4.37 13.52 13.46
C ARG A 41 4.15 12.41 12.43
N TRP A 42 5.20 11.75 11.94
CA TRP A 42 5.08 10.61 11.03
C TRP A 42 4.46 9.40 11.73
N TRP A 43 4.91 9.09 12.96
CA TRP A 43 4.33 8.00 13.75
C TRP A 43 2.86 8.21 14.07
N ILE A 44 2.45 9.44 14.39
CA ILE A 44 1.04 9.79 14.58
C ILE A 44 0.23 9.50 13.31
N ARG A 45 0.72 9.91 12.13
CA ARG A 45 0.01 9.64 10.87
C ARG A 45 -0.11 8.16 10.57
N VAL A 46 0.96 7.39 10.74
CA VAL A 46 0.92 5.93 10.56
C VAL A 46 -0.09 5.29 11.51
N ALA A 47 -0.08 5.67 12.80
CA ALA A 47 -1.05 5.18 13.77
C ALA A 47 -2.49 5.53 13.40
N LEU A 48 -2.73 6.77 12.95
CA LEU A 48 -4.04 7.23 12.49
C LEU A 48 -4.54 6.45 11.27
N TYR A 49 -3.68 6.23 10.27
CA TYR A 49 -4.05 5.45 9.09
C TYR A 49 -4.28 3.98 9.42
N SER A 50 -3.46 3.40 10.31
CA SER A 50 -3.72 2.05 10.83
C SER A 50 -5.07 1.98 11.54
N PHE A 51 -5.40 2.97 12.37
CA PHE A 51 -6.71 3.04 13.00
C PHE A 51 -7.84 3.13 11.96
N PHE A 52 -7.73 3.94 10.92
CA PHE A 52 -8.72 4.02 9.84
C PHE A 52 -8.90 2.69 9.10
N VAL A 53 -7.81 1.98 8.82
CA VAL A 53 -7.88 0.64 8.20
C VAL A 53 -8.59 -0.36 9.12
N LEU A 54 -8.22 -0.42 10.39
CA LEU A 54 -8.78 -1.41 11.32
C LEU A 54 -10.23 -1.11 11.70
N SER A 55 -10.55 0.16 11.98
CA SER A 55 -11.90 0.59 12.34
C SER A 55 -12.82 0.58 11.12
N GLY A 56 -12.38 1.08 9.96
CA GLY A 56 -13.16 1.15 8.74
C GLY A 56 -13.64 -0.23 8.29
N GLN A 57 -12.74 -1.20 8.15
CA GLN A 57 -13.13 -2.56 7.76
C GLN A 57 -14.07 -3.21 8.80
N SER A 58 -13.82 -2.98 10.09
CA SER A 58 -14.58 -3.60 11.17
C SER A 58 -16.00 -3.06 11.22
N VAL A 59 -16.13 -1.73 11.25
CA VAL A 59 -17.43 -1.04 11.25
C VAL A 59 -18.21 -1.38 9.99
N ALA A 60 -17.57 -1.36 8.81
CA ALA A 60 -18.23 -1.67 7.55
C ALA A 60 -18.76 -3.12 7.52
N THR A 61 -17.98 -4.09 8.01
CA THR A 61 -18.41 -5.49 8.09
C THR A 61 -19.57 -5.67 9.07
N LEU A 62 -19.52 -5.03 10.24
CA LEU A 62 -20.61 -5.09 11.23
C LEU A 62 -21.89 -4.44 10.71
N LEU A 63 -21.81 -3.26 10.07
CA LEU A 63 -22.97 -2.58 9.48
C LEU A 63 -23.56 -3.38 8.31
N GLY A 64 -22.69 -4.02 7.50
CA GLY A 64 -23.12 -4.94 6.45
C GLY A 64 -23.88 -6.14 7.01
N ARG A 65 -23.47 -6.69 8.17
CA ARG A 65 -24.25 -7.73 8.85
C ARG A 65 -25.54 -7.19 9.44
N LEU A 66 -25.49 -6.00 10.06
CA LEU A 66 -26.66 -5.36 10.66
C LEU A 66 -27.75 -5.12 9.60
N TYR A 67 -27.36 -4.76 8.38
CA TYR A 67 -28.26 -4.67 7.22
C TYR A 67 -29.05 -5.97 7.04
N TYR A 68 -28.37 -7.10 6.88
CA TYR A 68 -29.02 -8.39 6.65
C TYR A 68 -29.83 -8.88 7.86
N ASN A 69 -29.30 -8.71 9.08
CA ASN A 69 -29.98 -9.15 10.30
C ASN A 69 -31.30 -8.40 10.58
N LYS A 70 -31.46 -7.19 10.03
CA LYS A 70 -32.61 -6.32 10.29
C LYS A 70 -33.60 -6.23 9.13
N GLY A 71 -33.47 -7.13 8.14
CA GLY A 71 -34.42 -7.28 7.04
C GLY A 71 -33.93 -6.81 5.69
N GLY A 72 -32.67 -6.35 5.58
CA GLY A 72 -32.04 -6.10 4.29
C GLY A 72 -31.86 -7.41 3.50
N ASN A 73 -32.15 -7.39 2.20
CA ASN A 73 -32.17 -8.59 1.36
C ASN A 73 -31.50 -8.37 -0.01
N SER A 74 -31.36 -7.11 -0.46
CA SER A 74 -30.67 -6.79 -1.70
C SER A 74 -29.16 -7.05 -1.58
N LYS A 75 -28.67 -8.01 -2.37
CA LYS A 75 -27.24 -8.37 -2.47
C LYS A 75 -26.49 -7.32 -3.27
N TRP A 76 -27.11 -6.83 -4.32
CA TRP A 76 -26.52 -5.82 -5.20
C TRP A 76 -26.41 -4.46 -4.51
N LEU A 77 -27.40 -4.05 -3.71
CA LEU A 77 -27.29 -2.83 -2.91
C LEU A 77 -26.18 -2.94 -1.86
N ALA A 78 -26.12 -4.05 -1.14
CA ALA A 78 -25.05 -4.31 -0.18
C ALA A 78 -23.66 -4.35 -0.83
N THR A 79 -23.58 -4.77 -2.10
CA THR A 79 -22.35 -4.72 -2.90
C THR A 79 -22.02 -3.28 -3.31
N LEU A 80 -23.03 -2.53 -3.76
CA LEU A 80 -22.90 -1.17 -4.26
C LEU A 80 -22.37 -0.23 -3.20
N VAL A 81 -22.88 -0.31 -1.96
CA VAL A 81 -22.44 0.57 -0.86
C VAL A 81 -20.97 0.39 -0.50
N GLN A 82 -20.34 -0.74 -0.82
CA GLN A 82 -18.90 -0.94 -0.59
C GLN A 82 -18.04 -0.07 -1.52
N LEU A 83 -18.57 0.30 -2.69
CA LEU A 83 -17.83 0.88 -3.80
C LEU A 83 -18.26 2.31 -4.13
N VAL A 84 -19.55 2.61 -4.02
CA VAL A 84 -20.16 3.88 -4.47
C VAL A 84 -19.59 5.12 -3.78
N GLY A 85 -18.95 4.95 -2.62
CA GLY A 85 -18.27 6.02 -1.90
C GLY A 85 -16.95 6.48 -2.53
N PHE A 86 -16.44 5.82 -3.58
CA PHE A 86 -15.14 6.13 -4.19
C PHE A 86 -14.93 7.60 -4.60
N PRO A 87 -15.95 8.43 -4.93
CA PRO A 87 -15.70 9.84 -5.23
C PRO A 87 -15.04 10.60 -4.09
N ILE A 88 -15.16 10.13 -2.83
CA ILE A 88 -14.44 10.70 -1.69
C ILE A 88 -12.92 10.62 -1.90
N LEU A 89 -12.42 9.59 -2.58
CA LEU A 89 -11.00 9.45 -2.91
C LEU A 89 -10.53 10.53 -3.90
N LEU A 90 -11.42 11.14 -4.69
CA LEU A 90 -11.06 12.25 -5.58
C LEU A 90 -10.56 13.47 -4.81
N PHE A 91 -11.00 13.67 -3.57
CA PHE A 91 -10.51 14.76 -2.73
C PHE A 91 -9.02 14.63 -2.40
N LEU A 92 -8.50 13.39 -2.39
CA LEU A 92 -7.08 13.14 -2.12
C LEU A 92 -6.15 13.66 -3.23
N TYR A 93 -6.66 13.91 -4.45
CA TYR A 93 -5.86 14.54 -5.53
C TYR A 93 -5.55 16.01 -5.25
N PHE A 94 -6.36 16.69 -4.43
CA PHE A 94 -6.14 18.09 -4.09
C PHE A 94 -5.14 18.28 -2.94
N ILE A 95 -4.72 17.20 -2.29
CA ILE A 95 -3.67 17.27 -1.26
C ILE A 95 -2.34 17.55 -1.96
N PRO A 96 -1.70 18.70 -1.71
CA PRO A 96 -0.40 18.99 -2.32
C PRO A 96 0.60 17.92 -1.87
N SER A 97 1.25 17.26 -2.83
CA SER A 97 2.37 16.37 -2.54
C SER A 97 3.55 17.23 -2.08
N HIS A 98 3.56 17.58 -0.80
CA HIS A 98 4.60 18.36 -0.14
C HIS A 98 5.81 17.44 0.11
N LYS A 99 6.40 16.90 -0.96
CA LYS A 99 7.62 16.09 -0.88
C LYS A 99 8.53 16.55 -2.02
N ASP A 100 9.59 17.24 -1.63
CA ASP A 100 10.68 17.67 -2.49
C ASP A 100 11.26 16.43 -3.20
N PRO A 101 11.33 16.42 -4.54
CA PRO A 101 11.93 15.31 -5.30
C PRO A 101 13.37 14.97 -4.88
N ASN A 102 14.04 15.87 -4.15
CA ASN A 102 15.41 15.73 -3.67
C ASN A 102 15.53 15.29 -2.20
N ASP A 103 14.45 14.91 -1.50
CA ASP A 103 14.56 14.40 -0.12
C ASP A 103 15.16 12.97 -0.10
N PRO A 104 16.36 12.76 0.49
CA PRO A 104 16.99 11.45 0.57
C PRO A 104 16.23 10.43 1.45
N ASN A 105 15.17 10.84 2.16
CA ASN A 105 14.27 9.94 2.91
C ASN A 105 13.01 9.55 2.12
N TYR A 106 12.86 9.98 0.87
CA TYR A 106 11.85 9.39 0.00
C TYR A 106 12.19 7.89 -0.11
N PRO A 107 11.26 6.97 0.20
CA PRO A 107 11.48 5.60 -0.21
C PRO A 107 11.58 5.66 -1.73
N HIS A 108 12.78 5.50 -2.27
CA HIS A 108 12.96 5.08 -3.66
C HIS A 108 12.18 3.78 -3.79
N ILE A 109 10.90 3.92 -4.11
CA ILE A 109 10.10 2.83 -4.60
C ILE A 109 10.81 2.42 -5.87
N GLN A 110 11.24 1.16 -5.88
CA GLN A 110 12.30 0.62 -6.72
C GLN A 110 12.12 0.99 -8.19
N THR A 111 12.76 2.08 -8.64
CA THR A 111 13.12 2.23 -10.04
C THR A 111 14.47 1.56 -10.20
N ASN A 112 14.46 0.37 -10.82
CA ASN A 112 15.68 -0.26 -11.28
C ASN A 112 16.43 0.76 -12.18
N PRO A 113 17.74 0.98 -12.02
CA PRO A 113 18.49 1.92 -12.86
C PRO A 113 18.38 1.62 -14.36
N GLU A 114 18.19 0.36 -14.72
CA GLU A 114 17.96 -0.09 -16.11
C GLU A 114 16.57 0.30 -16.67
N ALA A 115 15.61 0.70 -15.83
CA ALA A 115 14.29 1.13 -16.28
C ALA A 115 14.24 2.60 -16.75
N GLN A 116 15.31 3.37 -16.52
CA GLN A 116 15.39 4.77 -16.93
C GLN A 116 15.75 4.94 -18.42
N SER A 117 16.30 3.92 -19.08
CA SER A 117 16.70 4.02 -20.49
C SER A 117 15.54 3.85 -21.50
N HIS A 118 14.35 3.39 -21.07
CA HIS A 118 13.18 3.23 -21.94
C HIS A 118 11.83 3.51 -21.22
N SER A 119 11.67 4.69 -20.61
CA SER A 119 10.37 5.09 -20.04
C SER A 119 9.40 5.55 -21.14
N GLN A 120 8.89 4.62 -21.95
CA GLN A 120 7.66 4.87 -22.71
C GLN A 120 6.49 4.89 -21.71
N SER A 121 5.66 5.93 -21.77
CA SER A 121 4.40 5.99 -21.01
C SER A 121 3.55 4.76 -21.34
N PRO A 122 2.89 4.13 -20.34
CA PRO A 122 2.02 2.98 -20.62
C PRO A 122 0.96 3.35 -21.66
N SER A 123 0.75 2.45 -22.63
CA SER A 123 -0.30 2.64 -23.64
C SER A 123 -1.67 2.76 -22.95
N LEU A 124 -2.45 3.78 -23.33
CA LEU A 124 -3.80 4.02 -22.80
C LEU A 124 -4.70 2.78 -22.94
N LYS A 125 -4.56 2.02 -24.02
CA LYS A 125 -5.32 0.78 -24.23
C LYS A 125 -4.96 -0.30 -23.20
N SER A 126 -3.67 -0.44 -22.89
CA SER A 126 -3.22 -1.39 -21.87
C SER A 126 -3.69 -0.97 -20.48
N LEU A 127 -3.66 0.33 -20.18
CA LEU A 127 -4.13 0.86 -18.90
C LEU A 127 -5.65 0.68 -18.73
N ALA A 128 -6.42 0.96 -19.78
CA ALA A 128 -7.86 0.73 -19.80
C ALA A 128 -8.21 -0.75 -19.59
N LEU A 129 -7.50 -1.68 -20.23
CA LEU A 129 -7.70 -3.11 -20.04
C LEU A 129 -7.37 -3.55 -18.60
N VAL A 130 -6.32 -2.99 -18.01
CA VAL A 130 -5.95 -3.25 -16.59
C VAL A 130 -7.05 -2.76 -15.66
N TYR A 131 -7.53 -1.52 -15.82
CA TYR A 131 -8.59 -0.99 -14.96
C TYR A 131 -9.92 -1.73 -15.15
N LEU A 132 -10.27 -2.10 -16.38
CA LEU A 132 -11.47 -2.88 -16.67
C LEU A 132 -11.41 -4.26 -16.02
N SER A 133 -10.29 -4.98 -16.19
CA SER A 133 -10.13 -6.33 -15.63
C SER A 133 -10.10 -6.32 -14.10
N LEU A 134 -9.31 -5.43 -13.49
CA LEU A 134 -9.24 -5.33 -12.04
C LEU A 134 -10.55 -4.84 -11.43
N GLY A 135 -11.21 -3.85 -12.04
CA GLY A 135 -12.53 -3.39 -11.60
C GLY A 135 -13.60 -4.48 -11.70
N THR A 136 -13.53 -5.35 -12.72
CA THR A 136 -14.43 -6.51 -12.82
C THR A 136 -14.19 -7.51 -11.69
N ILE A 137 -12.92 -7.81 -11.37
CA ILE A 137 -12.56 -8.70 -10.24
C ILE A 137 -13.06 -8.12 -8.91
N VAL A 138 -12.89 -6.80 -8.70
CA VAL A 138 -13.38 -6.11 -7.50
C VAL A 138 -14.90 -6.20 -7.39
N ALA A 139 -15.65 -5.96 -8.49
CA ALA A 139 -17.11 -6.08 -8.49
C ALA A 139 -17.56 -7.49 -8.10
N LEU A 140 -16.95 -8.52 -8.70
CA LEU A 140 -17.26 -9.92 -8.41
C LEU A 140 -16.93 -10.27 -6.95
N ASN A 141 -15.77 -9.84 -6.43
CA ASN A 141 -15.40 -10.05 -5.04
C ASN A 141 -16.38 -9.40 -4.07
N CYS A 142 -16.74 -8.14 -4.26
CA CYS A 142 -17.69 -7.43 -3.40
C CYS A 142 -19.06 -8.13 -3.43
N TYR A 143 -19.49 -8.65 -4.58
CA TYR A 143 -20.74 -9.39 -4.70
C TYR A 143 -20.69 -10.73 -3.95
N LEU A 144 -19.61 -11.50 -4.11
CA LEU A 144 -19.40 -12.76 -3.38
C LEU A 144 -19.31 -12.52 -1.87
N TYR A 145 -18.62 -11.48 -1.42
CA TYR A 145 -18.57 -11.11 -0.01
C TYR A 145 -19.93 -10.68 0.54
N SER A 146 -20.76 -10.00 -0.25
CA SER A 146 -22.13 -9.64 0.15
C SER A 146 -22.98 -10.90 0.37
N ILE A 147 -22.87 -11.90 -0.51
CA ILE A 147 -23.53 -13.20 -0.32
C ILE A 147 -23.00 -13.93 0.92
N GLY A 148 -21.68 -13.91 1.13
CA GLY A 148 -21.04 -14.47 2.32
C GLY A 148 -21.61 -13.87 3.60
N LEU A 149 -21.64 -12.54 3.69
CA LEU A 149 -22.12 -11.80 4.86
C LEU A 149 -23.63 -11.93 5.09
N MET A 150 -24.41 -12.20 4.03
CA MET A 150 -25.85 -12.47 4.13
C MET A 150 -26.12 -13.79 4.87
N TYR A 151 -25.38 -14.85 4.56
CA TYR A 151 -25.68 -16.20 5.05
C TYR A 151 -24.81 -16.69 6.21
N LEU A 152 -23.65 -16.07 6.43
CA LEU A 152 -22.74 -16.46 7.50
C LEU A 152 -22.77 -15.49 8.69
N PRO A 153 -22.59 -16.00 9.92
CA PRO A 153 -22.18 -15.17 11.05
C PRO A 153 -20.90 -14.39 10.74
N VAL A 154 -20.73 -13.22 11.35
CA VAL A 154 -19.59 -12.32 11.10
C VAL A 154 -18.27 -12.96 11.54
N SER A 155 -18.28 -13.69 12.66
CA SER A 155 -17.12 -14.45 13.12
C SER A 155 -16.65 -15.48 12.08
N THR A 156 -17.58 -16.30 11.57
CA THR A 156 -17.27 -17.28 10.53
C THR A 156 -16.82 -16.62 9.23
N TYR A 157 -17.55 -15.61 8.76
CA TYR A 157 -17.21 -14.83 7.57
C TYR A 157 -15.77 -14.30 7.64
N SER A 158 -15.42 -13.60 8.73
CA SER A 158 -14.12 -12.95 8.86
C SER A 158 -12.97 -13.95 8.99
N LEU A 159 -13.19 -15.07 9.68
CA LEU A 159 -12.18 -16.12 9.78
C LEU A 159 -11.91 -16.77 8.42
N ILE A 160 -12.93 -17.02 7.60
CA ILE A 160 -12.73 -17.50 6.22
C ILE A 160 -12.00 -16.44 5.40
N SER A 161 -12.40 -15.17 5.51
CA SER A 161 -11.73 -14.06 4.82
C SER A 161 -10.24 -13.94 5.16
N SER A 162 -9.79 -14.40 6.33
CA SER A 162 -8.36 -14.45 6.68
C SER A 162 -7.52 -15.32 5.73
N SER A 163 -8.13 -16.31 5.07
CA SER A 163 -7.48 -17.14 4.04
C SER A 163 -7.02 -16.35 2.81
N GLN A 164 -7.49 -15.10 2.63
CA GLN A 164 -7.05 -14.24 1.52
C GLN A 164 -5.53 -14.02 1.50
N LEU A 165 -4.85 -14.05 2.65
CA LEU A 165 -3.40 -13.97 2.72
C LEU A 165 -2.70 -15.22 2.19
N ALA A 166 -3.25 -16.40 2.50
CA ALA A 166 -2.78 -17.67 1.97
C ALA A 166 -2.88 -17.68 0.44
N PHE A 167 -4.05 -17.28 -0.09
CA PHE A 167 -4.24 -17.14 -1.54
C PHE A 167 -3.30 -16.09 -2.15
N ASN A 168 -3.11 -14.94 -1.50
CA ASN A 168 -2.18 -13.91 -1.97
C ASN A 168 -0.75 -14.45 -2.07
N ALA A 169 -0.27 -15.22 -1.08
CA ALA A 169 1.06 -15.82 -1.12
C ALA A 169 1.21 -16.78 -2.31
N ILE A 170 0.20 -17.63 -2.55
CA ILE A 170 0.17 -18.56 -3.69
C ILE A 170 0.20 -17.79 -5.01
N PHE A 171 -0.70 -16.80 -5.19
CA PHE A 171 -0.75 -16.02 -6.43
C PHE A 171 0.51 -15.17 -6.63
N SER A 172 1.09 -14.61 -5.57
CA SER A 172 2.34 -13.83 -5.65
C SER A 172 3.54 -14.70 -6.00
N PHE A 173 3.57 -15.97 -5.59
CA PHE A 173 4.57 -16.92 -6.07
C PHE A 173 4.48 -17.10 -7.59
N PHE A 174 3.28 -17.36 -8.14
CA PHE A 174 3.11 -17.60 -9.58
C PHE A 174 3.23 -16.33 -10.43
N LEU A 175 2.65 -15.21 -9.99
CA LEU A 175 2.52 -13.98 -10.79
C LEU A 175 3.68 -13.01 -10.57
N ASN A 176 4.15 -12.88 -9.33
CA ASN A 176 5.17 -11.91 -8.94
C ASN A 176 6.56 -12.54 -8.74
N ALA A 177 6.68 -13.87 -8.88
CA ALA A 177 7.88 -14.65 -8.60
C ALA A 177 8.39 -14.46 -7.17
N GLN A 178 7.48 -14.29 -6.21
CA GLN A 178 7.82 -14.26 -4.77
C GLN A 178 8.37 -15.63 -4.37
N LYS A 179 9.47 -15.66 -3.61
CA LYS A 179 10.05 -16.93 -3.11
C LYS A 179 9.29 -17.38 -1.87
N PHE A 180 8.93 -18.66 -1.80
CA PHE A 180 8.40 -19.24 -0.56
C PHE A 180 9.53 -19.42 0.44
N THR A 181 9.42 -18.72 1.56
CA THR A 181 10.30 -18.89 2.71
C THR A 181 9.60 -19.74 3.77
N PRO A 182 10.34 -20.35 4.72
CA PRO A 182 9.74 -21.21 5.75
C PRO A 182 8.60 -20.52 6.52
N TYR A 183 8.70 -19.21 6.74
CA TYR A 183 7.67 -18.42 7.42
C TYR A 183 6.41 -18.19 6.59
N ILE A 184 6.53 -18.00 5.26
CA ILE A 184 5.35 -17.94 4.36
C ILE A 184 4.68 -19.31 4.31
N THR A 185 5.46 -20.39 4.22
CA THR A 185 4.93 -21.76 4.25
C THR A 185 4.23 -22.06 5.59
N ASN A 186 4.82 -21.68 6.72
CA ASN A 186 4.20 -21.83 8.04
C ASN A 186 2.88 -21.05 8.14
N SER A 187 2.89 -19.79 7.68
CA SER A 187 1.67 -18.97 7.62
C SER A 187 0.57 -19.64 6.79
N LEU A 188 0.92 -20.16 5.60
CA LEU A 188 0.01 -20.82 4.70
C LEU A 188 -0.63 -22.06 5.34
N VAL A 189 0.17 -22.89 6.01
CA VAL A 189 -0.32 -24.07 6.73
C VAL A 189 -1.30 -23.66 7.85
N LEU A 190 -0.92 -22.69 8.69
CA LEU A 190 -1.76 -22.23 9.81
C LEU A 190 -3.09 -21.63 9.36
N LEU A 191 -3.07 -20.78 8.32
CA LEU A 191 -4.30 -20.16 7.76
C LEU A 191 -5.21 -21.20 7.08
N THR A 192 -4.62 -22.21 6.44
CA THR A 192 -5.36 -23.32 5.83
C THR A 192 -6.02 -24.18 6.89
N ILE A 193 -5.29 -24.55 7.96
CA ILE A 193 -5.84 -25.31 9.08
C ILE A 193 -6.94 -24.51 9.78
N SER A 194 -6.72 -23.22 10.04
CA SER A 194 -7.72 -22.33 10.64
C SER A 194 -9.05 -22.34 9.88
N SER A 195 -8.98 -22.23 8.55
CA SER A 195 -10.15 -22.26 7.67
C SER A 195 -10.78 -23.64 7.59
N ALA A 196 -9.96 -24.70 7.48
CA ALA A 196 -10.43 -26.08 7.40
C ALA A 196 -11.18 -26.50 8.68
N LEU A 197 -10.68 -26.10 9.86
CA LEU A 197 -11.37 -26.34 11.13
C LEU A 197 -12.80 -25.78 11.14
N LEU A 198 -13.03 -24.63 10.52
CA LEU A 198 -14.36 -24.04 10.40
C LEU A 198 -15.26 -24.81 9.41
N VAL A 199 -14.70 -25.32 8.31
CA VAL A 199 -15.42 -26.22 7.38
C VAL A 199 -15.96 -27.41 8.15
N PHE A 200 -15.09 -28.12 8.89
CA PHE A 200 -15.47 -29.36 9.55
C PHE A 200 -16.40 -29.15 10.75
N HIS A 201 -16.31 -28.00 11.41
CA HIS A 201 -17.17 -27.65 12.54
C HIS A 201 -18.54 -27.11 12.13
N SER A 202 -18.69 -26.59 10.91
CA SER A 202 -19.97 -26.06 10.40
C SER A 202 -21.12 -27.07 10.34
N ASN A 203 -20.84 -28.37 10.49
CA ASN A 203 -21.85 -29.43 10.61
C ASN A 203 -22.56 -29.48 11.98
N SER A 204 -22.10 -28.71 12.97
CA SER A 204 -22.61 -28.75 14.35
C SER A 204 -23.40 -27.51 14.79
N GLU A 205 -23.26 -26.38 14.09
CA GLU A 205 -24.08 -25.19 14.34
C GLU A 205 -25.34 -25.25 13.46
N ASP A 206 -26.50 -25.50 14.05
CA ASP A 206 -27.77 -25.20 13.37
C ASP A 206 -27.83 -23.68 13.14
N PRO A 207 -27.77 -23.20 11.90
CA PRO A 207 -27.84 -21.77 11.64
C PRO A 207 -29.25 -21.34 12.00
N LYS A 208 -29.41 -20.56 13.08
CA LYS A 208 -30.72 -20.01 13.47
C LYS A 208 -31.30 -19.23 12.28
N GLY A 209 -32.29 -19.82 11.59
CA GLY A 209 -33.02 -19.20 10.50
C GLY A 209 -32.43 -19.33 9.08
N VAL A 210 -31.34 -20.07 8.84
CA VAL A 210 -30.77 -20.24 7.49
C VAL A 210 -30.65 -21.73 7.13
N SER A 211 -31.10 -22.12 5.94
CA SER A 211 -30.99 -23.51 5.47
C SER A 211 -29.53 -23.91 5.23
N ARG A 212 -29.20 -25.19 5.42
CA ARG A 212 -27.84 -25.72 5.18
C ARG A 212 -27.28 -25.36 3.80
N GLY A 213 -28.13 -25.38 2.76
CA GLY A 213 -27.72 -25.00 1.41
C GLY A 213 -27.31 -23.52 1.28
N LYS A 214 -28.04 -22.60 1.94
CA LYS A 214 -27.70 -21.18 1.96
C LYS A 214 -26.42 -20.91 2.76
N TYR A 215 -26.24 -21.61 3.87
CA TYR A 215 -25.00 -21.56 4.64
C TYR A 215 -23.79 -22.02 3.80
N ALA A 216 -23.91 -23.19 3.14
CA ALA A 216 -22.87 -23.71 2.25
C ALA A 216 -22.57 -22.76 1.08
N LEU A 217 -23.59 -22.13 0.51
CA LEU A 217 -23.42 -21.09 -0.51
C LEU A 217 -22.63 -19.89 0.04
N GLY A 218 -23.00 -19.37 1.21
CA GLY A 218 -22.27 -18.27 1.86
C GLY A 218 -20.81 -18.64 2.14
N PHE A 219 -20.57 -19.86 2.59
CA PHE A 219 -19.23 -20.41 2.83
C PHE A 219 -18.40 -20.45 1.54
N ALA A 220 -18.94 -21.06 0.47
CA ALA A 220 -18.27 -21.15 -0.83
C ALA A 220 -18.01 -19.77 -1.44
N CYS A 221 -18.98 -18.85 -1.37
CA CYS A 221 -18.81 -17.47 -1.84
C CYS A 221 -17.71 -16.73 -1.05
N THR A 222 -17.61 -16.94 0.27
CA THR A 222 -16.58 -16.27 1.08
C THR A 222 -15.18 -16.80 0.78
N ILE A 223 -15.01 -18.11 0.56
CA ILE A 223 -13.74 -18.69 0.08
C ILE A 223 -13.40 -18.12 -1.30
N GLY A 224 -14.37 -18.12 -2.23
CA GLY A 224 -14.17 -17.58 -3.58
C GLY A 224 -13.75 -16.11 -3.56
N ALA A 225 -14.38 -15.30 -2.71
CA ALA A 225 -14.04 -13.89 -2.52
C ALA A 225 -12.64 -13.72 -1.87
N SER A 226 -12.27 -14.58 -0.92
CA SER A 226 -10.94 -14.57 -0.31
C SER A 226 -9.84 -14.88 -1.34
N ALA A 227 -10.08 -15.89 -2.19
CA ALA A 227 -9.20 -16.23 -3.29
C ALA A 227 -9.11 -15.10 -4.32
N GLY A 228 -10.25 -14.54 -4.72
CA GLY A 228 -10.30 -13.41 -5.65
C GLY A 228 -9.64 -12.15 -5.09
N TYR A 229 -9.72 -11.89 -3.78
CA TYR A 229 -9.04 -10.76 -3.14
C TYR A 229 -7.53 -10.99 -3.05
N GLY A 230 -7.09 -12.21 -2.71
CA GLY A 230 -5.67 -12.58 -2.77
C GLY A 230 -5.09 -12.42 -4.19
N LEU A 231 -5.86 -12.82 -5.22
CA LEU A 231 -5.50 -12.61 -6.62
C LEU A 231 -5.41 -11.12 -6.96
N LEU A 232 -6.38 -10.31 -6.52
CA LEU A 232 -6.40 -8.86 -6.74
C LEU A 232 -5.14 -8.19 -6.17
N LEU A 233 -4.73 -8.55 -4.96
CA LEU A 233 -3.49 -8.03 -4.34
C LEU A 233 -2.26 -8.36 -5.19
N SER A 234 -2.16 -9.61 -5.65
CA SER A 234 -1.04 -10.07 -6.49
C SER A 234 -1.03 -9.38 -7.87
N LEU A 235 -2.20 -9.21 -8.51
CA LEU A 235 -2.32 -8.52 -9.80
C LEU A 235 -2.04 -7.03 -9.69
N ASN A 236 -2.46 -6.38 -8.61
CA ASN A 236 -2.13 -4.98 -8.33
C ASN A 236 -0.60 -4.78 -8.31
N GLN A 237 0.11 -5.64 -7.59
CA GLN A 237 1.59 -5.62 -7.55
C GLN A 237 2.21 -5.87 -8.94
N LEU A 238 1.67 -6.84 -9.68
CA LEU A 238 2.15 -7.15 -11.04
C LEU A 238 1.96 -5.95 -12.00
N CYS A 239 0.80 -5.28 -11.92
CA CYS A 239 0.47 -4.13 -12.77
C CYS A 239 1.37 -2.95 -12.48
N PHE A 240 1.66 -2.66 -11.20
CA PHE A 240 2.64 -1.63 -10.84
C PHE A 240 4.02 -1.94 -11.38
N ARG A 241 4.47 -3.19 -11.26
CA ARG A 241 5.79 -3.62 -11.72
C ARG A 241 5.93 -3.61 -13.25
N ARG A 242 4.94 -4.11 -13.99
CA ARG A 242 5.07 -4.35 -15.44
C ARG A 242 4.47 -3.25 -16.31
N VAL A 243 3.32 -2.71 -15.92
CA VAL A 243 2.51 -1.80 -16.77
C VAL A 243 2.72 -0.36 -16.36
N ILE A 244 2.39 -0.02 -15.11
CA ILE A 244 2.42 1.38 -14.64
C ILE A 244 3.87 1.87 -14.49
N ARG A 245 4.77 0.99 -14.02
CA ARG A 245 6.22 1.23 -13.85
C ARG A 245 6.58 2.46 -12.99
N LYS A 246 5.58 3.06 -12.34
CA LYS A 246 5.67 4.24 -11.48
C LYS A 246 4.73 4.04 -10.30
N GLU A 247 5.28 3.81 -9.12
CA GLU A 247 4.50 3.73 -7.88
C GLU A 247 4.42 5.12 -7.23
N THR A 248 3.87 6.10 -7.97
CA THR A 248 3.61 7.43 -7.41
C THR A 248 2.28 7.43 -6.65
N PHE A 249 2.11 8.36 -5.70
CA PHE A 249 0.84 8.56 -5.00
C PHE A 249 -0.34 8.66 -5.97
N ARG A 250 -0.17 9.47 -7.02
CA ARG A 250 -1.19 9.66 -8.06
C ARG A 250 -1.50 8.36 -8.81
N ALA A 251 -0.49 7.56 -9.16
CA ALA A 251 -0.71 6.29 -9.83
C ALA A 251 -1.43 5.25 -8.96
N VAL A 252 -1.17 5.24 -7.64
CA VAL A 252 -1.92 4.41 -6.68
C VAL A 252 -3.37 4.86 -6.57
N LEU A 253 -3.59 6.17 -6.46
CA LEU A 253 -4.92 6.76 -6.44
C LEU A 253 -5.68 6.51 -7.75
N ASP A 254 -5.02 6.67 -8.90
CA ASP A 254 -5.60 6.41 -10.23
C ASP A 254 -6.07 4.96 -10.27
N MET A 255 -5.21 4.00 -9.90
CA MET A 255 -5.58 2.58 -9.92
C MET A 255 -6.79 2.29 -9.04
N LEU A 256 -6.85 2.80 -7.82
CA LEU A 256 -7.97 2.57 -6.90
C LEU A 256 -9.26 3.25 -7.37
N VAL A 257 -9.18 4.49 -7.86
CA VAL A 257 -10.35 5.24 -8.35
C VAL A 257 -10.91 4.60 -9.61
N TYR A 258 -10.08 4.25 -10.59
CA TYR A 258 -10.55 3.62 -11.82
C TYR A 258 -11.07 2.20 -11.58
N GLN A 259 -10.44 1.42 -10.69
CA GLN A 259 -11.00 0.14 -10.24
C GLN A 259 -12.39 0.34 -9.65
N SER A 260 -12.53 1.24 -8.67
CA SER A 260 -13.79 1.49 -7.98
C SER A 260 -14.87 2.04 -8.91
N LEU A 261 -14.49 2.88 -9.88
CA LEU A 261 -15.40 3.40 -10.92
C LEU A 261 -15.94 2.26 -11.78
N VAL A 262 -15.05 1.44 -12.36
CA VAL A 262 -15.45 0.29 -13.18
C VAL A 262 -16.33 -0.66 -12.37
N SER A 263 -15.93 -0.98 -11.13
CA SER A 263 -16.70 -1.86 -10.27
C SER A 263 -18.08 -1.29 -9.94
N SER A 264 -18.16 0.01 -9.62
CA SER A 264 -19.42 0.68 -9.33
C SER A 264 -20.36 0.64 -10.53
N VAL A 265 -19.85 0.86 -11.75
CA VAL A 265 -20.66 0.75 -12.98
C VAL A 265 -21.18 -0.67 -13.18
N ILE A 266 -20.33 -1.69 -13.05
CA ILE A 266 -20.73 -3.10 -13.19
C ILE A 266 -21.79 -3.47 -12.16
N VAL A 267 -21.59 -3.09 -10.89
CA VAL A 267 -22.52 -3.39 -9.80
C VAL A 267 -23.82 -2.61 -9.94
N MET A 268 -23.78 -1.36 -10.41
CA MET A 268 -24.98 -0.58 -10.75
C MET A 268 -25.79 -1.25 -11.86
N VAL A 269 -25.13 -1.69 -12.94
CA VAL A 269 -25.78 -2.43 -14.03
C VAL A 269 -26.41 -3.72 -13.50
N GLY A 270 -25.68 -4.47 -12.67
CA GLY A 270 -26.19 -5.68 -12.02
C GLY A 270 -27.39 -5.43 -11.12
N PHE A 271 -27.36 -4.34 -10.33
CA PHE A 271 -28.43 -3.92 -9.44
C PHE A 271 -29.73 -3.60 -10.20
N PHE A 272 -29.64 -2.89 -11.33
CA PHE A 272 -30.81 -2.62 -12.17
C PHE A 272 -31.27 -3.86 -12.94
N ALA A 273 -30.34 -4.62 -13.52
CA ALA A 273 -30.64 -5.82 -14.30
C ALA A 273 -31.27 -6.94 -13.45
N SER A 274 -30.98 -7.00 -12.14
CA SER A 274 -31.55 -8.00 -11.25
C SER A 274 -32.97 -7.67 -10.77
N GLY A 275 -33.47 -6.46 -11.03
CA GLY A 275 -34.78 -6.00 -10.52
C GLY A 275 -34.83 -5.73 -9.01
N GLU A 276 -33.70 -5.82 -8.29
CA GLU A 276 -33.69 -5.63 -6.82
C GLU A 276 -34.08 -4.20 -6.42
N TRP A 277 -33.90 -3.24 -7.34
CA TRP A 277 -34.28 -1.84 -7.15
C TRP A 277 -35.79 -1.63 -6.97
N GLU A 278 -36.64 -2.46 -7.58
CA GLU A 278 -38.12 -2.34 -7.48
C GLU A 278 -38.61 -2.64 -6.07
N HIS A 279 -37.91 -3.53 -5.36
CA HIS A 279 -38.28 -3.97 -4.02
C HIS A 279 -37.65 -3.15 -2.90
N LEU A 280 -36.78 -2.18 -3.20
CA LEU A 280 -36.09 -1.38 -2.18
C LEU A 280 -37.04 -0.62 -1.26
N ARG A 281 -38.14 -0.09 -1.80
CA ARG A 281 -39.13 0.63 -0.99
C ARG A 281 -39.76 -0.32 0.02
N ALA A 282 -40.15 -1.51 -0.42
CA ALA A 282 -40.73 -2.52 0.47
C ALA A 282 -39.71 -3.01 1.51
N GLU A 283 -38.44 -3.19 1.12
CA GLU A 283 -37.35 -3.57 2.01
C GLU A 283 -37.11 -2.51 3.09
N MET A 284 -36.99 -1.24 2.69
CA MET A 284 -36.79 -0.13 3.61
C MET A 284 -37.98 0.05 4.56
N ASP A 285 -39.20 -0.15 4.07
CA ASP A 285 -40.43 -0.06 4.87
C ASP A 285 -40.56 -1.23 5.86
N GLY A 286 -40.07 -2.41 5.48
CA GLY A 286 -40.04 -3.61 6.32
C GLY A 286 -38.79 -3.73 7.22
N TYR A 287 -37.85 -2.80 7.16
CA TYR A 287 -36.62 -2.84 7.95
C TYR A 287 -36.95 -2.70 9.45
N GLU A 288 -36.52 -3.66 10.26
CA GLU A 288 -36.91 -3.80 11.67
C GLU A 288 -36.59 -2.54 12.51
N LEU A 289 -35.50 -1.84 12.14
CA LEU A 289 -35.06 -0.64 12.83
C LEU A 289 -35.68 0.66 12.26
N GLY A 290 -36.49 0.56 11.21
CA GLY A 290 -37.15 1.68 10.53
C GLY A 290 -36.33 2.33 9.42
N LYS A 291 -37.01 3.12 8.58
CA LYS A 291 -36.48 3.69 7.32
C LYS A 291 -35.24 4.57 7.51
N VAL A 292 -35.22 5.40 8.55
CA VAL A 292 -34.07 6.30 8.82
C VAL A 292 -32.83 5.48 9.16
N ARG A 293 -32.97 4.45 10.00
CA ARG A 293 -31.85 3.59 10.40
C ARG A 293 -31.38 2.70 9.24
N TYR A 294 -32.27 2.29 8.34
CA TYR A 294 -31.90 1.63 7.09
C TYR A 294 -30.93 2.49 6.26
N VAL A 295 -31.31 3.74 5.97
CA VAL A 295 -30.48 4.68 5.21
C VAL A 295 -29.17 4.99 5.95
N MET A 296 -29.23 5.25 7.26
CA MET A 296 -28.03 5.48 8.07
C MET A 296 -27.07 4.29 8.04
N ASN A 297 -27.58 3.06 8.05
CA ASN A 297 -26.76 1.86 7.99
C ASN A 297 -26.04 1.73 6.64
N LEU A 298 -26.75 1.97 5.53
CA LEU A 298 -26.15 1.95 4.18
C LEU A 298 -25.11 3.06 4.00
N VAL A 299 -25.43 4.28 4.39
CA VAL A 299 -24.52 5.44 4.32
C VAL A 299 -23.31 5.22 5.24
N GLY A 300 -23.53 4.74 6.47
CA GLY A 300 -22.47 4.40 7.40
C GLY A 300 -21.54 3.32 6.87
N THR A 301 -22.10 2.30 6.20
CA THR A 301 -21.32 1.25 5.53
C THR A 301 -20.43 1.84 4.43
N ALA A 302 -20.99 2.69 3.58
CA ALA A 302 -20.24 3.35 2.51
C ALA A 302 -19.11 4.22 3.06
N ILE A 303 -19.40 5.05 4.06
CA ILE A 303 -18.39 5.90 4.72
C ILE A 303 -17.29 5.05 5.36
N ALA A 304 -17.65 3.98 6.08
CA ALA A 304 -16.68 3.11 6.73
C ALA A 304 -15.72 2.43 5.74
N TRP A 305 -16.23 1.99 4.58
CA TRP A 305 -15.38 1.50 3.49
C TRP A 305 -14.46 2.57 2.91
N GLN A 306 -14.92 3.82 2.80
CA GLN A 306 -14.05 4.91 2.36
C GLN A 306 -12.99 5.28 3.39
N VAL A 307 -13.32 5.26 4.70
CA VAL A 307 -12.33 5.43 5.77
C VAL A 307 -11.26 4.34 5.69
N PHE A 308 -11.65 3.09 5.46
CA PHE A 308 -10.71 2.00 5.20
C PHE A 308 -9.79 2.31 4.00
N MET A 309 -10.35 2.74 2.87
CA MET A 309 -9.57 3.08 1.67
C MET A 309 -8.61 4.24 1.90
N ILE A 310 -9.04 5.30 2.59
CA ILE A 310 -8.17 6.45 2.94
C ILE A 310 -7.01 5.98 3.83
N GLY A 311 -7.29 5.16 4.84
CA GLY A 311 -6.26 4.56 5.69
C GLY A 311 -5.27 3.72 4.89
N ALA A 312 -5.77 2.87 3.98
CA ALA A 312 -4.93 2.02 3.15
C ALA A 312 -4.02 2.84 2.23
N VAL A 313 -4.56 3.83 1.51
CA VAL A 313 -3.77 4.76 0.68
C VAL A 313 -2.74 5.52 1.50
N GLY A 314 -3.13 6.00 2.69
CA GLY A 314 -2.23 6.68 3.62
C GLY A 314 -1.05 5.80 4.04
N LEU A 315 -1.30 4.53 4.39
CA LEU A 315 -0.25 3.56 4.75
C LEU A 315 0.64 3.18 3.56
N ILE A 316 0.06 3.00 2.37
CA ILE A 316 0.83 2.74 1.14
C ILE A 316 1.83 3.87 0.92
N PHE A 317 1.40 5.12 1.10
CA PHE A 317 2.21 6.30 0.83
C PHE A 317 3.25 6.61 1.92
N ASP A 318 2.87 6.53 3.20
CA ASP A 318 3.77 6.88 4.30
C ASP A 318 4.70 5.72 4.70
N VAL A 319 4.35 4.47 4.35
CA VAL A 319 5.11 3.27 4.70
C VAL A 319 5.41 2.40 3.49
N SER A 320 4.44 1.61 3.02
CA SER A 320 4.53 0.72 1.86
C SER A 320 3.21 -0.01 1.63
N SER A 321 3.02 -0.54 0.42
CA SER A 321 1.88 -1.40 0.09
C SER A 321 1.85 -2.70 0.90
N LEU A 322 3.01 -3.30 1.15
CA LEU A 322 3.15 -4.49 1.99
C LEU A 322 2.72 -4.21 3.44
N PHE A 323 3.12 -3.07 4.01
CA PHE A 323 2.72 -2.69 5.36
C PHE A 323 1.22 -2.42 5.44
N SER A 324 0.65 -1.71 4.46
CA SER A 324 -0.80 -1.50 4.39
C SER A 324 -1.57 -2.82 4.34
N ASN A 325 -1.18 -3.75 3.47
CA ASN A 325 -1.82 -5.07 3.37
C ASN A 325 -1.69 -5.87 4.67
N SER A 326 -0.53 -5.76 5.33
CA SER A 326 -0.29 -6.38 6.64
C SER A 326 -1.25 -5.82 7.70
N ILE A 327 -1.35 -4.49 7.84
CA ILE A 327 -2.27 -3.86 8.80
C ILE A 327 -3.73 -4.21 8.47
N SER A 328 -4.12 -4.20 7.20
CA SER A 328 -5.48 -4.63 6.80
C SER A 328 -5.78 -6.04 7.27
N ALA A 329 -4.83 -6.97 7.15
CA ALA A 329 -5.02 -8.34 7.59
C ALA A 329 -5.04 -8.51 9.13
N VAL A 330 -4.41 -7.63 9.92
CA VAL A 330 -4.59 -7.58 11.40
C VAL A 330 -6.07 -7.38 11.77
N GLY A 331 -6.83 -6.65 10.95
CA GLY A 331 -8.23 -6.38 11.24
C GLY A 331 -9.14 -7.61 11.18
N LEU A 332 -8.76 -8.64 10.41
CA LEU A 332 -9.56 -9.85 10.21
C LEU A 332 -9.82 -10.66 11.50
N PRO A 333 -8.85 -10.84 12.43
CA PRO A 333 -9.14 -11.43 13.75
C PRO A 333 -9.81 -10.47 14.74
N ILE A 334 -9.79 -9.15 14.53
CA ILE A 334 -10.50 -8.19 15.39
C ILE A 334 -12.02 -8.29 15.17
N VAL A 335 -12.45 -8.48 13.92
CA VAL A 335 -13.86 -8.54 13.53
C VAL A 335 -14.65 -9.63 14.27
N PRO A 336 -14.19 -10.90 14.41
CA PRO A 336 -14.85 -11.91 15.22
C PRO A 336 -15.06 -11.51 16.68
N ILE A 337 -14.08 -10.83 17.30
CA ILE A 337 -14.19 -10.37 18.68
C ILE A 337 -15.30 -9.32 18.79
N LEU A 338 -15.34 -8.36 17.87
CA LEU A 338 -16.40 -7.35 17.82
C LEU A 338 -17.76 -7.97 17.51
N ALA A 339 -17.83 -9.03 16.70
CA ALA A 339 -19.06 -9.74 16.43
C ALA A 339 -19.66 -10.39 17.68
N VAL A 340 -18.83 -10.96 18.56
CA VAL A 340 -19.29 -11.47 19.87
C VAL A 340 -19.86 -10.34 20.71
N VAL A 341 -19.19 -9.18 20.77
CA VAL A 341 -19.62 -8.04 21.58
C VAL A 341 -20.93 -7.42 21.08
N PHE A 342 -21.05 -7.18 19.77
CA PHE A 342 -22.19 -6.43 19.20
C PHE A 342 -23.37 -7.30 18.76
N PHE A 343 -23.12 -8.55 18.35
CA PHE A 343 -24.17 -9.47 17.90
C PHE A 343 -24.43 -10.63 18.86
N GLY A 344 -23.65 -10.76 19.93
CA GLY A 344 -23.78 -11.89 20.87
C GLY A 344 -23.49 -13.23 20.20
N GLU A 345 -22.64 -13.25 19.16
CA GLU A 345 -22.29 -14.48 18.46
C GLU A 345 -21.60 -15.47 19.42
N ARG A 346 -21.97 -16.75 19.30
CA ARG A 346 -21.33 -17.81 20.09
C ARG A 346 -19.93 -18.08 19.55
N MET A 347 -18.94 -18.02 20.42
CA MET A 347 -17.56 -18.38 20.12
C MET A 347 -17.25 -19.75 20.74
N ASP A 348 -17.48 -20.82 19.99
CA ASP A 348 -17.11 -22.17 20.43
C ASP A 348 -15.58 -22.36 20.40
N GLY A 349 -15.07 -23.35 21.11
CA GLY A 349 -13.65 -23.67 21.22
C GLY A 349 -12.96 -23.82 19.87
N VAL A 350 -13.65 -24.36 18.86
CA VAL A 350 -13.10 -24.45 17.50
C VAL A 350 -12.91 -23.07 16.86
N LYS A 351 -13.88 -22.16 16.99
CA LYS A 351 -13.74 -20.78 16.48
C LYS A 351 -12.61 -20.03 17.19
N VAL A 352 -12.46 -20.24 18.50
CA VAL A 352 -11.34 -19.67 19.28
C VAL A 352 -10.00 -20.20 18.76
N ILE A 353 -9.87 -21.52 18.58
CA ILE A 353 -8.64 -22.13 18.05
C ILE A 353 -8.36 -21.63 16.63
N SER A 354 -9.36 -21.58 15.74
CA SER A 354 -9.23 -21.03 14.39
C SER A 354 -8.76 -19.56 14.43
N MET A 355 -9.29 -18.75 15.34
CA MET A 355 -8.87 -17.36 15.51
C MET A 355 -7.39 -17.27 15.96
N ILE A 356 -6.96 -18.08 16.94
CA ILE A 356 -5.57 -18.11 17.40
C ILE A 356 -4.63 -18.53 16.27
N LEU A 357 -4.98 -19.57 15.51
CA LEU A 357 -4.20 -20.03 14.36
C LEU A 357 -4.13 -18.97 13.26
N ALA A 358 -5.22 -18.23 13.02
CA ALA A 358 -5.24 -17.14 12.05
C ALA A 358 -4.31 -15.99 12.49
N VAL A 359 -4.35 -15.60 13.77
CA VAL A 359 -3.44 -14.58 14.34
C VAL A 359 -1.98 -15.03 14.23
N TRP A 360 -1.67 -16.28 14.56
CA TRP A 360 -0.31 -16.81 14.44
C TRP A 360 0.15 -16.89 12.98
N GLY A 361 -0.69 -17.40 12.08
CA GLY A 361 -0.42 -17.41 10.64
C GLY A 361 -0.12 -16.00 10.12
N PHE A 362 -0.89 -15.01 10.56
CA PHE A 362 -0.69 -13.61 10.24
C PHE A 362 0.66 -13.07 10.76
N VAL A 363 0.96 -13.26 12.06
CA VAL A 363 2.22 -12.78 12.65
C VAL A 363 3.42 -13.35 11.92
N SER A 364 3.36 -14.63 11.55
CA SER A 364 4.42 -15.31 10.77
C SER A 364 4.60 -14.66 9.39
N TYR A 365 3.51 -14.32 8.70
CA TYR A 365 3.54 -13.68 7.38
C TYR A 365 4.17 -12.29 7.42
N VAL A 366 3.75 -11.45 8.38
CA VAL A 366 4.26 -10.08 8.53
C VAL A 366 5.71 -10.08 8.96
N TYR A 367 6.08 -10.95 9.90
CA TYR A 367 7.46 -11.05 10.37
C TYR A 367 8.43 -11.36 9.23
N GLN A 368 8.04 -12.24 8.31
CA GLN A 368 8.84 -12.53 7.13
C GLN A 368 9.05 -11.31 6.23
N HIS A 369 7.98 -10.57 5.93
CA HIS A 369 8.09 -9.37 5.08
C HIS A 369 8.97 -8.31 5.74
N TYR A 370 8.92 -8.21 7.08
CA TYR A 370 9.84 -7.36 7.84
C TYR A 370 11.31 -7.80 7.68
N LEU A 371 11.58 -9.11 7.75
CA LEU A 371 12.94 -9.65 7.55
C LEU A 371 13.45 -9.38 6.12
N GLU A 372 12.64 -9.61 5.10
CA GLU A 372 13.00 -9.34 3.70
C GLU A 372 13.32 -7.86 3.48
N ASP A 373 12.51 -6.96 4.04
CA ASP A 373 12.78 -5.51 3.98
C ASP A 373 14.07 -5.12 4.71
N ALA A 374 14.39 -5.78 5.83
CA ALA A 374 15.63 -5.55 6.58
C ALA A 374 16.85 -6.03 5.80
N GLU A 375 16.79 -7.21 5.19
CA GLU A 375 17.85 -7.76 4.35
C GLU A 375 18.10 -6.90 3.11
N LEU A 376 17.03 -6.46 2.42
CA LEU A 376 17.14 -5.56 1.26
C LEU A 376 17.81 -4.23 1.63
N LYS A 377 17.49 -3.68 2.80
CA LYS A 377 18.16 -2.45 3.31
C LYS A 377 19.64 -2.71 3.62
N ALA A 378 19.98 -3.86 4.19
CA ALA A 378 21.36 -4.24 4.47
C ALA A 378 22.17 -4.42 3.17
N GLN A 379 21.61 -5.08 2.15
CA GLN A 379 22.23 -5.25 0.84
C GLN A 379 22.44 -3.91 0.12
N ARG A 380 21.47 -2.99 0.17
CA ARG A 380 21.64 -1.65 -0.41
C ARG A 380 22.77 -0.86 0.26
N LYS A 381 22.89 -0.96 1.58
CA LYS A 381 23.99 -0.33 2.32
C LYS A 381 25.34 -0.93 1.92
N SER A 382 25.43 -2.25 1.74
CA SER A 382 26.69 -2.90 1.34
C SER A 382 27.08 -2.59 -0.12
N VAL A 383 26.12 -2.52 -1.04
CA VAL A 383 26.36 -2.11 -2.44
C VAL A 383 26.75 -0.63 -2.53
N GLY A 384 26.06 0.26 -1.79
CA GLY A 384 26.42 1.68 -1.71
C GLY A 384 27.82 1.89 -1.14
N LEU A 385 28.21 1.10 -0.13
CA LEU A 385 29.56 1.11 0.42
C LEU A 385 30.61 0.63 -0.60
N LYS A 386 30.32 -0.46 -1.34
CA LYS A 386 31.20 -0.96 -2.42
C LYS A 386 31.38 0.08 -3.54
N HIS A 387 30.31 0.74 -3.97
CA HIS A 387 30.38 1.78 -5.00
C HIS A 387 31.22 2.99 -4.52
N LYS A 388 31.06 3.38 -3.25
CA LYS A 388 31.86 4.46 -2.65
C LYS A 388 33.35 4.08 -2.59
N ILE A 389 33.68 2.86 -2.16
CA ILE A 389 35.06 2.35 -2.15
C ILE A 389 35.64 2.33 -3.57
N MET A 390 34.88 1.86 -4.57
CA MET A 390 35.33 1.80 -5.96
C MET A 390 35.54 3.21 -6.57
N HIS A 391 34.74 4.20 -6.18
CA HIS A 391 34.95 5.60 -6.55
C HIS A 391 36.21 6.20 -5.92
N PHE A 392 36.51 5.86 -4.66
CA PHE A 392 37.76 6.25 -4.00
C PHE A 392 38.99 5.53 -4.58
N HIS A 393 38.81 4.33 -5.11
CA HIS A 393 39.87 3.53 -5.76
C HIS A 393 39.94 3.74 -7.28
N ASN A 394 39.36 4.82 -7.82
CA ASN A 394 39.49 5.16 -9.23
C ASN A 394 40.96 5.53 -9.54
N PRO A 395 41.69 4.72 -10.35
CA PRO A 395 43.10 4.92 -10.61
C PRO A 395 43.40 6.25 -11.29
N LYS A 396 42.45 6.85 -12.02
CA LYS A 396 42.61 8.18 -12.66
C LYS A 396 42.63 9.33 -11.63
N LEU A 397 41.84 9.23 -10.55
CA LEU A 397 41.85 10.22 -9.47
C LEU A 397 43.14 10.10 -8.65
N ASN A 398 43.57 8.87 -8.38
CA ASN A 398 44.79 8.58 -7.65
C ASN A 398 46.04 9.05 -8.42
N PHE A 399 46.04 8.93 -9.75
CA PHE A 399 47.11 9.45 -10.61
C PHE A 399 47.17 10.97 -10.61
N THR A 400 46.01 11.64 -10.64
CA THR A 400 45.92 13.12 -10.61
C THR A 400 46.39 13.67 -9.27
N PHE A 401 46.03 13.02 -8.15
CA PHE A 401 46.52 13.39 -6.82
C PHE A 401 48.03 13.17 -6.68
N LYS A 402 48.55 12.04 -7.16
CA LYS A 402 49.99 11.73 -7.10
C LYS A 402 50.82 12.70 -7.95
N LYS A 403 50.31 13.08 -9.13
CA LYS A 403 50.94 14.07 -10.01
C LYS A 403 50.96 15.47 -9.37
N ARG A 404 49.84 15.89 -8.75
CA ARG A 404 49.74 17.18 -8.05
C ARG A 404 50.60 17.23 -6.78
N TYR A 405 50.74 16.11 -6.07
CA TYR A 405 51.64 15.99 -4.91
C TYR A 405 53.12 16.04 -5.31
N GLN A 406 53.49 15.42 -6.44
CA GLN A 406 54.84 15.52 -7.00
C GLN A 406 55.15 16.92 -7.57
N GLU A 407 54.17 17.60 -8.15
CA GLU A 407 54.32 19.01 -8.57
C GLU A 407 54.51 19.95 -7.37
N ILE A 408 53.85 19.69 -6.24
CA ILE A 408 54.04 20.45 -4.99
C ILE A 408 55.42 20.19 -4.38
N LEU A 409 55.90 18.93 -4.37
CA LEU A 409 57.24 18.58 -3.88
C LEU A 409 58.36 19.16 -4.77
N ASN A 410 58.13 19.29 -6.07
CA ASN A 410 59.12 19.81 -7.01
C ASN A 410 59.10 21.34 -7.16
N SER A 411 58.09 22.04 -6.64
CA SER A 411 57.94 23.50 -6.76
C SER A 411 58.50 24.29 -5.57
N ASN A 412 59.06 23.63 -4.55
CA ASN A 412 59.68 24.32 -3.42
C ASN A 412 61.03 23.69 -3.02
N PRO A 413 62.17 24.16 -3.58
CA PRO A 413 63.48 23.63 -3.24
C PRO A 413 64.05 24.13 -1.90
N ASN A 414 63.40 25.07 -1.19
CA ASN A 414 63.99 25.76 -0.03
C ASN A 414 62.99 25.96 1.12
N GLU A 415 62.82 24.92 1.94
CA GLU A 415 62.32 24.90 3.33
C GLU A 415 62.04 23.40 3.56
N TYR A 416 62.85 22.61 4.26
CA TYR A 416 63.13 22.66 5.69
C TYR A 416 64.53 22.07 5.98
N ASP A 417 65.45 22.89 6.50
CA ASP A 417 66.66 22.42 7.18
C ASP A 417 66.26 22.00 8.61
N LEU A 418 66.06 20.69 8.82
CA LEU A 418 65.94 20.10 10.15
C LEU A 418 67.25 19.39 10.49
N ARG A 419 68.28 20.16 10.87
CA ARG A 419 69.40 19.60 11.63
C ARG A 419 68.91 19.21 13.03
N PRO A 420 69.26 18.00 13.52
CA PRO A 420 69.10 17.68 14.93
C PRO A 420 70.12 18.49 15.76
N ARG A 421 69.67 19.08 16.88
CA ARG A 421 70.57 19.48 17.96
C ARG A 421 71.19 18.23 18.58
N ASN A 422 72.43 17.92 18.19
CA ASN A 422 73.62 17.91 19.06
C ASN A 422 74.84 17.55 18.24
#